data_AF-A0A519YW10-F1
#
_entry.id   AF-A0A519YW10-F1
#
_cell.length_a   1.000
_cell.length_b   1.000
_cell.length_c   1.000
_cell.angle_alpha   90.00
_cell.angle_beta   90.00
_cell.angle_gamma   90.00
#
_symmetry.space_group_name_H-M   'P 1'
#
loop_
_entity.id
_entity.type
_entity.pdbx_description
1 polymer ?
#
loop_
_entity_poly.entity_id
_entity_poly.type
_entity_poly.pdbx_seq_one_letter_code
_entity_poly.pdbx_strand_id
1 'polypeptide(L)'
;LVSMVSFLTGVVRSPFTAAILVLEMTDRHGAIFQLLLSGLLAQGVASLVDRHSLYEHLKAGFVRETLGQRPKSPVTTAADLPSALE
;
A
#
# COMPACT_ATOMS: atom_id res chain seq x y z
N LEU A 1 -2.57 7.04 20.60
CA LEU A 1 -1.62 7.81 19.75
C LEU A 1 -0.57 6.91 19.13
N VAL A 2 0.21 6.17 19.92
CA VAL A 2 1.23 5.19 19.47
C VAL A 2 0.69 4.23 18.38
N SER A 3 -0.38 3.49 18.64
CA SER A 3 -0.97 2.57 17.66
C SER A 3 -1.49 3.26 16.40
N MET A 4 -1.99 4.49 16.52
CA MET A 4 -2.49 5.28 15.39
C MET A 4 -1.34 5.70 14.47
N VAL A 5 -0.23 6.19 15.04
CA VAL A 5 0.98 6.55 14.29
C VAL A 5 1.58 5.30 13.64
N SER A 6 1.63 4.17 14.34
CA SER A 6 2.11 2.89 13.78
C SER A 6 1.27 2.43 12.60
N PHE A 7 -0.06 2.47 12.72
CA PHE A 7 -0.97 2.07 11.64
C PHE A 7 -0.78 2.93 10.40
N LEU A 8 -0.82 4.26 10.56
CA LEU A 8 -0.63 5.20 9.45
C LEU A 8 0.75 5.02 8.79
N THR A 9 1.79 4.83 9.60
CA THR A 9 3.14 4.58 9.09
C THR A 9 3.23 3.26 8.32
N GLY A 10 2.62 2.18 8.82
CA GLY A 10 2.64 0.87 8.16
C GLY A 10 1.99 0.90 6.78
N VAL A 11 0.92 1.68 6.62
CA VAL A 11 0.21 1.83 5.33
C VAL A 11 0.96 2.77 4.38
N VAL A 12 1.33 3.96 4.84
CA VAL A 12 1.83 5.06 4.00
C VAL A 12 3.34 5.03 3.79
N ARG A 13 4.09 4.39 4.71
CA ARG A 13 5.55 4.39 4.77
C ARG A 13 6.20 5.74 5.04
N SER A 14 5.57 6.56 5.89
CA SER A 14 6.13 7.85 6.34
C SER A 14 6.00 8.03 7.86
N PRO A 15 6.97 7.57 8.66
CA PRO A 15 6.92 7.66 10.13
C PRO A 15 6.90 9.11 10.64
N PHE A 16 7.67 10.00 10.00
CA PHE A 16 7.75 11.39 10.42
C PHE A 16 6.44 12.14 10.14
N THR A 17 5.90 12.04 8.92
CA THR A 17 4.63 12.69 8.57
C THR A 17 3.49 12.17 9.45
N ALA A 18 3.39 10.85 9.65
CA ALA A 18 2.34 10.27 10.47
C ALA A 18 2.42 10.74 11.94
N ALA A 19 3.62 10.84 12.50
CA ALA A 19 3.81 11.33 13.86
C ALA A 19 3.40 12.79 14.01
N ILE A 20 3.79 13.67 13.07
CA ILE A 20 3.43 15.10 13.11
C ILE A 20 1.92 15.30 12.96
N LEU A 21 1.26 14.58 12.02
CA LEU A 21 -0.19 14.67 11.85
C LEU A 21 -0.96 14.34 13.13
N VAL A 22 -0.56 13.27 13.82
CA VAL A 22 -1.20 12.86 15.08
C VAL A 22 -0.83 13.81 16.22
N LEU A 23 0.42 14.28 16.26
CA LEU A 23 0.91 15.22 17.27
C LEU A 23 0.14 16.54 17.22
N GLU A 24 -0.04 17.10 16.03
CA GLU A 24 -0.79 18.33 15.78
C GLU A 24 -2.25 18.17 16.26
N MET A 25 -2.89 17.06 15.90
CA MET A 25 -4.28 16.76 16.27
C MET A 25 -4.48 16.53 17.78
N THR A 26 -3.41 16.20 18.52
CA THR A 26 -3.50 15.92 19.96
C THR A 26 -2.78 16.92 20.87
N ASP A 27 -2.20 17.98 20.31
CA ASP A 27 -1.52 19.08 21.01
C ASP A 27 -0.44 18.65 22.02
N ARG A 28 -0.01 17.37 21.97
CA ARG A 28 0.80 16.75 23.02
C ARG A 28 2.26 16.66 22.63
N HIS A 29 2.88 17.83 22.49
CA HIS A 29 4.26 18.06 22.08
C HIS A 29 5.31 17.20 22.81
N GLY A 30 5.09 16.89 24.10
CA GLY A 30 6.00 16.06 24.89
C GLY A 30 6.09 14.58 24.49
N ALA A 31 5.17 14.08 23.64
CA ALA A 31 5.14 12.67 23.24
C ALA A 31 5.87 12.38 21.91
N ILE A 32 6.50 13.37 21.28
CA ILE A 32 7.03 13.26 19.91
C ILE A 32 8.01 12.07 19.73
N PHE A 33 8.91 11.84 20.68
CA PHE A 33 9.88 10.74 20.60
C PHE A 33 9.22 9.36 20.70
N GLN A 34 8.20 9.21 21.53
CA GLN A 34 7.47 7.94 21.68
C GLN A 34 6.67 7.62 20.40
N LEU A 35 6.07 8.64 19.77
CA LEU A 35 5.34 8.50 18.52
C LEU A 35 6.27 8.14 17.35
N LEU A 36 7.41 8.83 17.24
CA LEU A 36 8.40 8.55 16.20
C LEU A 36 9.02 7.16 16.36
N LEU A 37 9.35 6.74 17.60
CA LEU A 37 9.89 5.41 17.86
C LEU A 37 8.90 4.32 17.44
N SER A 38 7.62 4.50 17.79
CA SER A 38 6.53 3.61 17.36
C SER A 38 6.40 3.54 15.84
N GLY A 39 6.44 4.68 15.15
CA GLY A 39 6.38 4.76 13.70
C GLY A 39 7.58 4.07 13.04
N LEU A 40 8.80 4.27 13.54
CA LEU A 40 10.00 3.61 13.02
C LEU A 40 9.94 2.09 13.15
N LEU A 41 9.45 1.58 14.29
CA LEU A 41 9.24 0.15 14.47
C LEU A 41 8.18 -0.39 13.49
N ALA A 42 7.07 0.33 13.34
CA ALA A 42 6.03 -0.03 12.37
C ALA A 42 6.55 -0.02 10.93
N GLN A 43 7.38 0.95 10.55
CA GLN A 43 8.06 1.00 9.25
C GLN A 43 8.93 -0.24 9.04
N GLY A 44 9.71 -0.64 10.06
CA GLY A 44 10.53 -1.84 10.02
C GLY A 44 9.70 -3.11 9.81
N VAL A 45 8.64 -3.29 10.61
CA VAL A 45 7.73 -4.44 10.49
C VAL A 45 7.02 -4.44 9.14
N ALA A 46 6.54 -3.29 8.69
CA ALA A 46 5.88 -3.20 7.40
C ALA A 46 6.84 -3.58 6.27
N SER A 47 8.13 -3.19 6.35
CA SER A 47 9.13 -3.53 5.32
C SER A 47 9.46 -5.03 5.28
N LEU A 48 9.23 -5.74 6.40
CA LEU A 48 9.34 -7.20 6.45
C LEU A 48 8.13 -7.88 5.81
N VAL A 49 6.93 -7.31 5.98
CA VAL A 49 5.68 -7.86 5.41
C VAL A 49 5.60 -7.61 3.90
N ASP A 50 5.86 -6.38 3.48
CA ASP A 50 5.85 -5.98 2.07
C ASP A 50 6.97 -4.97 1.83
N ARG A 51 7.66 -5.05 0.69
CA ARG A 51 8.71 -4.08 0.35
C ARG A 51 8.14 -2.79 -0.24
N HIS A 52 6.93 -2.81 -0.76
CA HIS A 52 6.29 -1.69 -1.41
C HIS A 52 5.23 -1.04 -0.51
N SER A 53 5.05 0.27 -0.61
CA SER A 53 4.00 0.99 0.09
C SER A 53 2.64 0.72 -0.56
N LEU A 54 1.54 0.98 0.16
CA LEU A 54 0.20 0.91 -0.44
C LEU A 54 0.10 1.81 -1.68
N TYR A 55 0.70 3.01 -1.61
CA TYR A 55 0.69 3.97 -2.72
C TYR A 55 1.37 3.42 -3.97
N GLU A 56 2.43 2.64 -3.83
CA GLU A 56 3.13 2.06 -4.98
C GLU A 56 2.28 0.99 -5.68
N HIS A 57 1.53 0.19 -4.90
CA HIS A 57 0.56 -0.78 -5.44
C HIS A 57 -0.59 -0.10 -6.18
N LEU A 58 -1.15 0.96 -5.59
CA LEU A 58 -2.21 1.76 -6.21
C LEU A 58 -1.72 2.42 -7.51
N LYS A 59 -0.50 2.97 -7.50
CA LYS A 59 0.14 3.56 -8.68
C LYS A 59 0.22 2.54 -9.81
N ALA A 60 0.68 1.32 -9.53
CA ALA A 60 0.79 0.28 -10.54
C ALA A 60 -0.57 -0.08 -11.17
N GLY A 61 -1.64 -0.16 -10.36
CA GLY A 61 -3.00 -0.37 -10.85
C GLY A 61 -3.49 0.75 -11.75
N PHE A 62 -3.40 2.00 -11.28
CA PHE A 62 -3.84 3.18 -12.04
C PHE A 62 -3.07 3.37 -13.35
N VAL A 63 -1.75 3.16 -13.34
CA VAL A 63 -0.93 3.26 -14.56
C VAL A 63 -1.34 2.16 -15.55
N ARG A 64 -1.59 0.94 -15.10
CA ARG A 64 -2.01 -0.17 -15.98
C ARG A 64 -3.39 0.05 -16.60
N GLU A 65 -4.33 0.60 -15.83
CA GLU A 65 -5.67 1.00 -16.28
C GLU A 65 -5.58 2.15 -17.29
N THR A 66 -4.82 3.19 -16.97
CA THR A 66 -4.69 4.41 -17.81
C THR A 66 -3.97 4.11 -19.13
N LEU A 67 -2.99 3.21 -19.12
CA LEU A 67 -2.30 2.75 -20.32
C LEU A 67 -3.10 1.72 -21.14
N GLY A 68 -4.36 1.43 -20.76
CA GLY A 68 -5.28 0.63 -21.57
C GLY A 68 -4.99 -0.87 -21.62
N GLN A 69 -4.17 -1.40 -20.70
CA GLN A 69 -3.94 -2.85 -20.62
C GLN A 69 -5.09 -3.52 -19.88
N ARG A 70 -6.23 -3.69 -20.57
CA ARG A 70 -7.25 -4.67 -20.17
C ARG A 70 -6.54 -6.01 -19.98
N PRO A 71 -6.71 -6.70 -18.83
CA PRO A 71 -6.26 -8.08 -18.75
C PRO A 71 -6.92 -8.81 -19.91
N LYS A 72 -6.10 -9.38 -20.78
CA LYS A 72 -6.54 -10.33 -21.79
C LYS A 72 -7.11 -11.48 -20.98
N SER A 73 -8.41 -11.45 -20.70
CA SER A 73 -9.10 -12.60 -20.13
C SER A 73 -8.69 -13.79 -21.00
N PRO A 74 -8.13 -14.86 -20.44
CA PRO A 74 -8.13 -16.12 -21.15
C PRO A 74 -9.60 -16.54 -21.17
N VAL A 75 -10.35 -15.99 -22.13
CA VAL A 75 -11.51 -16.71 -22.64
C VAL A 75 -10.89 -17.93 -23.27
N THR A 76 -10.86 -19.00 -22.48
CA THR A 76 -10.73 -20.36 -22.97
C THR A 76 -11.59 -20.45 -24.21
N THR A 77 -10.92 -20.55 -25.35
CA THR A 77 -11.48 -20.96 -26.62
C THR A 77 -12.11 -22.34 -26.42
N ALA A 78 -13.38 -22.36 -25.99
CA ALA A 78 -14.25 -23.53 -26.05
C ALA A 78 -14.96 -23.63 -27.42
N ALA A 79 -14.61 -22.75 -28.38
CA ALA A 79 -15.30 -22.59 -29.65
C ALA A 79 -14.41 -22.68 -30.91
N ASP A 80 -13.07 -22.66 -30.82
CA ASP A 80 -12.22 -23.13 -31.94
C ASP A 80 -12.07 -24.66 -31.80
N LEU A 81 -13.21 -25.30 -31.98
CA LEU A 81 -13.44 -26.73 -31.98
C LEU A 81 -12.52 -27.42 -33.01
N PRO A 82 -11.91 -28.58 -32.71
CA PRO A 82 -11.29 -29.41 -33.73
C PRO A 82 -12.41 -30.10 -34.52
N SER A 83 -12.96 -29.38 -35.51
CA SER A 83 -13.99 -29.89 -36.42
C SER A 83 -13.89 -29.26 -37.81
N ALA A 84 -12.67 -28.99 -38.27
CA ALA A 84 -12.36 -29.12 -39.69
C ALA A 84 -12.04 -30.60 -39.96
N LEU A 85 -13.04 -31.45 -39.69
CA LEU A 85 -13.22 -32.70 -40.41
C LEU A 85 -13.98 -32.32 -41.67
N GLU A 86 -13.27 -32.03 -42.76
CA GLU A 86 -13.61 -32.28 -44.18
C GLU A 86 -12.42 -31.82 -45.06
#